data_AF-G9YLG7-F1
#
_entry.id   AF-G9YLG7-F1
#
_cell.length_a   1.000
_cell.length_b   1.000
_cell.length_c   1.000
_cell.angle_alpha   90.00
_cell.angle_beta   90.00
_cell.angle_gamma   90.00
#
_symmetry.space_group_name_H-M   'P 1'
#
loop_
_entity.id
_entity.type
_entity.pdbx_description
1 polymer ?
#
loop_
_entity_poly.entity_id
_entity_poly.type
_entity_poly.pdbx_seq_one_letter_code
_entity_poly.pdbx_strand_id
1 'polypeptide(L)'
;MLALEPEDAAFLKNFALKSGSLKEIARLYQVSYPTVRLRLDKLIQKIELADQHEEEPFTAFIKGLAVDSRIDVETAKLIIDKYEKEGKPI
;
A
#
# COMPACT_ATOMS: atom_id res chain seq x y z
N MET A 1 3.13 7.92 -5.42
CA MET A 1 3.05 8.79 -4.23
C MET A 1 1.87 8.32 -3.40
N LEU A 2 2.08 8.02 -2.12
CA LEU A 2 0.98 7.72 -1.19
C LEU A 2 0.04 8.93 -1.16
N ALA A 3 -1.16 8.80 -1.72
CA ALA A 3 -2.20 9.83 -1.67
C ALA A 3 -2.80 9.87 -0.26
N LEU A 4 -2.02 10.37 0.71
CA LEU A 4 -2.49 10.59 2.06
C LEU A 4 -3.28 11.90 2.10
N GLU A 5 -4.46 11.83 2.69
CA GLU A 5 -5.23 13.03 3.01
C GLU A 5 -4.42 13.93 3.95
N PRO A 6 -4.60 15.28 3.91
CA PRO A 6 -3.87 16.20 4.79
C PRO A 6 -3.99 15.85 6.28
N GLU A 7 -5.15 15.33 6.68
CA GLU A 7 -5.44 14.91 8.05
C GLU A 7 -4.65 13.65 8.46
N ASP A 8 -4.47 12.73 7.52
CA ASP A 8 -3.72 11.48 7.70
C ASP A 8 -2.21 11.77 7.84
N ALA A 9 -1.70 12.71 7.04
CA ALA A 9 -0.32 13.19 7.15
C ALA A 9 -0.07 13.91 8.49
N ALA A 10 -1.01 14.76 8.93
CA ALA A 10 -0.92 15.44 10.23
C ALA A 10 -0.95 14.43 11.40
N PHE A 11 -1.79 13.40 11.30
CA PHE A 11 -1.81 12.31 12.27
C PHE A 11 -0.47 11.60 12.36
N LEU A 12 0.10 11.17 11.23
CA LEU A 12 1.39 10.47 11.18
C LEU A 12 2.54 11.34 11.69
N LYS A 13 2.55 12.63 11.37
CA LYS A 13 3.52 13.58 11.91
C LYS A 13 3.46 13.63 13.44
N ASN A 14 2.27 13.80 14.00
CA ASN A 14 2.10 13.85 15.46
C ASN A 14 2.44 12.51 16.11
N PHE A 15 2.06 11.39 15.47
CA PHE A 15 2.39 10.04 15.90
C PHE A 15 3.90 9.83 15.99
N ALA A 16 4.65 10.23 14.96
CA ALA A 16 6.12 10.17 14.94
C ALA A 16 6.75 11.07 16.02
N LEU A 17 6.23 12.29 16.22
CA LEU A 17 6.68 13.21 17.28
C LEU A 17 6.42 12.68 18.70
N LYS A 18 5.49 11.73 18.85
CA LYS A 18 5.20 11.01 20.10
C LYS A 18 5.80 9.60 20.12
N SER A 19 6.85 9.36 19.33
CA SER A 19 7.55 8.07 19.25
C SER A 19 6.64 6.87 18.97
N GLY A 20 5.54 7.09 18.26
CA GLY A 20 4.54 6.06 17.95
C GLY A 20 3.66 5.64 19.12
N SER A 21 3.61 6.41 20.21
CA SER A 21 2.78 6.09 21.37
C SER A 21 1.30 6.38 21.13
N LEU A 22 0.52 5.32 20.89
CA LEU A 22 -0.94 5.38 20.78
C LEU A 22 -1.61 6.02 22.01
N LYS A 23 -1.06 5.82 23.21
CA LYS A 23 -1.58 6.42 24.46
C LYS A 23 -1.39 7.92 24.51
N GLU A 24 -0.22 8.42 24.10
CA GLU A 24 0.05 9.86 24.08
C GLU A 24 -0.76 10.57 23.00
N ILE A 25 -0.97 9.91 21.87
CA ILE A 25 -1.80 10.40 20.78
C ILE A 25 -3.27 10.45 21.19
N ALA A 26 -3.76 9.44 21.90
CA ALA A 26 -5.11 9.46 22.46
C ALA A 26 -5.34 10.66 23.39
N ARG A 27 -4.33 10.97 24.24
CA ARG A 27 -4.35 12.17 25.09
C ARG A 27 -4.31 13.47 24.28
N LEU A 28 -3.45 13.55 23.26
CA LEU A 28 -3.30 14.74 22.42
C LEU A 28 -4.60 15.10 21.68
N TYR A 29 -5.27 14.10 21.11
CA TYR A 29 -6.52 14.28 20.37
C TYR A 29 -7.77 14.19 21.26
N GLN A 30 -7.61 14.00 22.57
CA GLN A 30 -8.71 13.86 23.55
C GLN A 30 -9.74 12.77 23.17
N VAL A 31 -9.24 11.66 22.62
CA VAL A 31 -10.06 10.51 22.22
C VAL A 31 -9.62 9.26 22.96
N SER A 32 -10.43 8.20 22.86
CA SER A 32 -10.07 6.92 23.47
C SER A 32 -8.90 6.26 22.74
N TYR A 33 -8.11 5.46 23.47
CA TYR A 33 -7.07 4.63 22.88
C TYR A 33 -7.60 3.71 21.75
N PRO A 34 -8.76 3.02 21.90
CA PRO A 34 -9.37 2.28 20.81
C PRO A 34 -9.64 3.12 19.55
N THR A 35 -10.06 4.38 19.70
CA THR A 35 -10.32 5.29 18.56
C THR A 35 -9.04 5.57 17.78
N VAL A 36 -7.93 5.84 18.46
CA VAL A 36 -6.63 6.08 17.81
C VAL A 36 -6.12 4.82 17.13
N ARG A 37 -6.26 3.66 17.79
CA ARG A 37 -5.86 2.38 17.22
C ARG A 37 -6.60 2.11 15.91
N LEU A 38 -7.93 2.28 15.90
CA LEU A 38 -8.73 2.10 14.69
C LEU A 38 -8.29 3.05 13.56
N ARG A 39 -7.91 4.28 13.91
CA ARG A 39 -7.40 5.25 12.93
C ARG A 39 -6.04 4.82 12.34
N LEU A 40 -5.13 4.31 13.18
CA LEU A 40 -3.86 3.76 12.71
C LEU A 40 -4.06 2.52 11.84
N ASP A 41 -4.93 1.60 12.24
CA ASP A 41 -5.21 0.37 11.48
C ASP A 41 -5.74 0.70 10.07
N LYS A 42 -6.62 1.71 9.95
CA LYS A 42 -7.11 2.19 8.64
C LYS A 42 -5.99 2.78 7.79
N LEU A 43 -5.05 3.51 8.40
CA LEU A 43 -3.89 4.06 7.68
C LEU A 43 -2.97 2.97 7.15
N ILE A 44 -2.71 1.94 7.96
CA ILE A 44 -1.92 0.78 7.55
C ILE A 44 -2.58 0.10 6.35
N GLN A 45 -3.89 -0.18 6.43
CA GLN A 45 -4.63 -0.76 5.31
C GLN A 45 -4.56 0.10 4.04
N LYS A 46 -4.68 1.43 4.15
CA LYS A 46 -4.54 2.33 3.00
C LYS A 46 -3.14 2.25 2.38
N ILE A 47 -2.09 2.17 3.21
CA ILE A 47 -0.70 2.05 2.74
C ILE A 47 -0.49 0.69 2.07
N GLU A 48 -0.93 -0.40 2.69
CA GLU A 48 -0.85 -1.75 2.11
C GLU A 48 -1.59 -1.82 0.78
N LEU A 49 -2.79 -1.25 0.69
CA LEU A 49 -3.55 -1.19 -0.57
C LEU A 49 -2.86 -0.31 -1.62
N ALA A 50 -2.20 0.78 -1.22
CA ALA A 50 -1.46 1.64 -2.13
C ALA A 50 -0.19 0.95 -2.65
N ASP A 51 0.53 0.21 -1.79
CA ASP A 51 1.66 -0.63 -2.18
C ASP A 51 1.21 -1.81 -3.04
N GLN A 52 0.02 -2.37 -2.80
CA GLN A 52 -0.58 -3.40 -3.65
C GLN A 52 -1.09 -2.87 -4.99
N HIS A 53 -1.43 -1.58 -5.09
CA HIS A 53 -1.82 -0.93 -6.34
C HIS A 53 -0.63 -0.56 -7.26
N GLU A 54 0.61 -0.87 -6.86
CA GLU A 54 1.63 -1.23 -7.86
C GLU A 54 1.32 -2.64 -8.39
N GLU A 55 0.21 -2.82 -9.10
CA GLU A 55 0.24 -3.80 -10.18
C GLU A 55 1.40 -3.35 -11.07
N GLU A 56 2.51 -4.08 -11.01
CA GLU A 56 3.75 -3.62 -11.63
C GLU A 56 3.44 -3.26 -13.09
N PRO A 57 3.93 -2.10 -13.59
CA PRO A 57 3.68 -1.67 -14.96
C PRO A 57 3.93 -2.79 -15.98
N PHE A 58 4.88 -3.68 -15.65
CA PHE A 58 5.16 -4.92 -16.37
C PHE A 58 4.01 -5.94 -16.33
N THR A 59 3.50 -6.32 -15.15
CA THR A 59 2.39 -7.27 -15.02
C THR A 59 1.13 -6.75 -15.71
N ALA A 60 0.82 -5.45 -15.58
CA ALA A 60 -0.29 -4.82 -16.30
C ALA A 60 -0.07 -4.84 -17.82
N PHE A 61 1.14 -4.57 -18.30
CA PHE A 61 1.51 -4.63 -19.71
C PHE A 61 1.36 -6.05 -20.29
N ILE A 62 1.87 -7.07 -19.60
CA ILE A 62 1.77 -8.47 -20.03
C ILE A 62 0.32 -8.95 -20.05
N LYS A 63 -0.50 -8.59 -19.05
CA LYS A 63 -1.94 -8.86 -19.06
C LYS A 63 -2.64 -8.18 -20.25
N GLY A 64 -2.25 -6.94 -20.58
CA GLY A 64 -2.75 -6.23 -21.76
C GLY A 64 -2.45 -6.96 -23.08
N LEU A 65 -1.23 -7.50 -23.24
CA LEU A 65 -0.86 -8.27 -24.43
C LEU A 65 -1.70 -9.54 -24.61
N ALA A 66 -2.09 -10.20 -23.51
CA ALA A 66 -2.98 -11.36 -23.55
C ALA A 66 -4.41 -10.96 -23.95
N VAL A 67 -4.92 -9.83 -23.43
CA VAL A 67 -6.23 -9.29 -23.81
C VAL A 67 -6.26 -8.91 -25.28
N ASP A 68 -5.19 -8.29 -25.79
CA ASP A 68 -5.03 -7.93 -27.20
C ASP A 68 -4.72 -9.15 -28.10
N SER A 69 -4.74 -10.37 -27.56
CA SER A 69 -4.44 -11.63 -28.26
C SER A 69 -3.08 -11.66 -28.94
N ARG A 70 -2.13 -10.83 -28.48
CA ARG A 70 -0.74 -10.82 -29.00
C ARG A 70 0.09 -11.96 -28.43
N ILE A 71 -0.28 -12.44 -27.25
CA ILE A 71 0.26 -13.64 -26.60
C ILE A 71 -0.91 -14.44 -26.03
N ASP A 72 -0.74 -15.75 -25.85
CA ASP A 72 -1.73 -16.56 -25.16
C ASP A 72 -1.64 -16.35 -23.64
N VAL A 73 -2.74 -16.69 -22.95
CA VAL A 73 -2.90 -16.48 -21.51
C VAL A 73 -1.90 -17.34 -20.70
N GLU A 74 -1.54 -18.53 -21.18
CA GLU A 74 -0.58 -19.40 -20.49
C GLU A 74 0.84 -18.81 -20.56
N THR A 75 1.24 -18.31 -21.72
CA THR A 75 2.51 -17.61 -21.93
C THR A 75 2.59 -16.34 -21.09
N ALA A 76 1.52 -15.53 -21.06
CA ALA A 76 1.45 -14.34 -20.21
C ALA A 76 1.67 -14.67 -18.73
N LYS A 77 1.02 -15.73 -18.24
CA LYS A 77 1.17 -16.22 -16.87
C LYS A 77 2.59 -16.70 -16.59
N LEU A 78 3.19 -17.46 -17.51
CA LEU A 78 4.55 -17.96 -17.37
C LEU A 78 5.60 -16.83 -17.29
N ILE A 79 5.39 -15.75 -18.05
CA ILE A 79 6.24 -14.55 -18.02
C ILE A 79 6.13 -13.82 -16.67
N ILE A 80 4.89 -13.61 -16.18
CA ILE A 80 4.65 -12.97 -14.89
C ILE A 80 5.24 -13.81 -13.75
N ASP A 81 4.97 -15.12 -13.72
CA ASP A 81 5.50 -16.04 -12.70
C ASP A 81 7.04 -16.07 -12.69
N LYS A 82 7.68 -15.96 -13.86
CA LYS A 82 9.14 -15.89 -13.94
C LYS A 82 9.67 -14.56 -13.40
N TYR A 83 9.04 -13.45 -13.76
CA TYR A 83 9.41 -12.11 -13.31
C TYR A 83 9.29 -11.97 -11.78
N GLU A 84 8.21 -12.47 -11.19
CA GLU A 84 8.02 -12.48 -9.73
C GLU A 84 9.05 -13.36 -9.00
N LYS A 85 9.48 -14.47 -9.61
CA LYS A 85 10.49 -15.39 -9.05
C LYS A 85 11.93 -14.87 -9.12
N GLU A 86 12.27 -14.09 -10.14
CA GLU A 86 13.64 -13.56 -10.28
C GLU A 86 13.91 -12.39 -9.32
N GLY A 87 12.86 -11.81 -8.70
CA GLY A 87 12.97 -10.76 -7.69
C GLY A 87 13.45 -9.45 -8.31
N LYS A 88 12.72 -8.36 -8.02
CA LYS A 88 12.96 -7.00 -8.55
C LYS A 88 14.47 -6.70 -8.64
N PRO A 89 15.04 -6.41 -9.83
CA PRO A 89 16.33 -5.74 -9.87
C PRO A 89 16.14 -4.40 -9.14
N ILE A 90 16.99 -4.21 -8.13
CA ILE A 90 17.01 -3.07 -7.18
C ILE A 90 17.16 -1.75 -7.92
#